data_AF-A0A2L2YZP8-F1
#
_entry.id   AF-A0A2L2YZP8-F1
#
_cell.length_a   1.000
_cell.length_b   1.000
_cell.length_c   1.000
_cell.angle_alpha   90.00
_cell.angle_beta   90.00
_cell.angle_gamma   90.00
#
_symmetry.space_group_name_H-M   'P 1'
#
loop_
_entity.id
_entity.type
_entity.pdbx_description
1 polymer ?
#
loop_
_entity_poly.entity_id
_entity_poly.type
_entity_poly.pdbx_seq_one_letter_code
_entity_poly.pdbx_strand_id
1 'polypeptide(L)' 'SKKKASTRNPTVTVRSDKIDHWPEHNESKQRCKMSSCKGFTRIKCSKCNVNLCLNKNNNCFKYYHL' A
#
# COMPACT_ATOMS: atom_id res chain seq x y z
N SER A 1 -25.13 33.00 0.97
CA SER A 1 -23.87 32.38 1.43
C SER A 1 -23.77 30.93 0.93
N LYS A 2 -22.79 30.61 0.07
CA LYS A 2 -22.60 29.25 -0.48
C LYS A 2 -22.00 28.32 0.60
N LYS A 3 -22.71 27.26 0.98
CA LYS A 3 -22.23 26.27 1.97
C LYS A 3 -21.12 25.42 1.34
N LYS A 4 -19.89 25.50 1.87
CA LYS A 4 -18.80 24.55 1.55
C LYS A 4 -19.19 23.17 2.07
N ALA A 5 -19.22 22.17 1.20
CA ALA A 5 -19.38 20.79 1.59
C ALA A 5 -18.19 20.39 2.48
N SER A 6 -18.44 20.19 3.77
CA SER A 6 -17.47 19.63 4.70
C SER A 6 -17.32 18.16 4.35
N THR A 7 -16.21 17.80 3.70
CA THR A 7 -15.80 16.40 3.53
C THR A 7 -15.55 15.82 4.92
N ARG A 8 -16.56 15.16 5.50
CA ARG A 8 -16.39 14.45 6.77
C ARG A 8 -15.37 13.33 6.55
N ASN A 9 -14.27 13.40 7.27
CA ASN A 9 -13.31 12.30 7.32
C ASN A 9 -14.04 11.03 7.78
N PRO A 10 -13.68 9.84 7.26
CA PRO A 10 -14.21 8.59 7.75
C PRO A 10 -13.97 8.45 9.26
N THR A 11 -14.88 7.75 9.94
CA THR A 11 -14.80 7.52 11.38
C THR A 11 -13.50 6.81 11.75
N VAL A 12 -13.02 7.01 12.98
CA VAL A 12 -11.77 6.38 13.47
C VAL A 12 -11.81 4.88 13.28
N THR A 13 -12.97 4.25 13.54
CA THR A 13 -13.19 2.82 13.31
C THR A 13 -12.86 2.43 11.87
N VAL A 14 -13.42 3.11 10.87
CA VAL A 14 -13.17 2.80 9.45
C VAL A 14 -11.73 3.08 9.04
N ARG A 15 -11.07 4.07 9.64
CA ARG A 15 -9.66 4.41 9.37
C ARG A 15 -8.67 3.39 9.95
N SER A 16 -9.05 2.71 11.02
CA SER A 16 -8.24 1.71 11.73
C SER A 16 -8.69 0.28 11.46
N ASP A 17 -9.78 0.08 10.73
CA ASP A 17 -10.25 -1.25 10.36
C ASP A 17 -9.28 -1.84 9.32
N LYS A 18 -8.68 -2.99 9.63
CA LYS A 18 -7.76 -3.77 8.77
C LYS A 18 -6.33 -3.22 8.60
N ILE A 19 -5.62 -3.09 9.72
CA ILE A 19 -4.19 -2.68 9.81
C ILE A 19 -3.20 -3.78 9.37
N ASP A 20 -3.60 -4.73 8.53
CA ASP A 20 -2.85 -5.99 8.44
C ASP A 20 -1.64 -5.91 7.49
N HIS A 21 -1.66 -5.04 6.48
CA HIS A 21 -0.62 -5.02 5.44
C HIS A 21 -0.27 -3.60 4.98
N TRP A 22 0.39 -2.80 5.82
CA TRP A 22 0.81 -1.46 5.42
C TRP A 22 2.06 -1.48 4.54
N PRO A 23 2.09 -0.70 3.44
CA PRO A 23 3.30 -0.49 2.68
C PRO A 23 4.26 0.43 3.45
N GLU A 24 5.48 -0.04 3.67
CA GLU A 24 6.57 0.71 4.27
C GLU A 24 7.71 0.89 3.27
N HIS A 25 8.42 2.00 3.39
CA HIS A 25 9.65 2.21 2.65
C HIS A 25 10.81 1.42 3.26
N ASN A 26 11.48 0.66 2.42
CA ASN A 26 12.74 0.01 2.68
C ASN A 26 13.88 0.91 2.17
N GLU A 27 14.94 1.03 2.95
CA GLU A 27 16.12 1.82 2.59
C GLU A 27 16.78 1.27 1.32
N SER A 28 16.86 -0.06 1.25
CA SER A 28 17.45 -0.77 0.12
C SER A 28 16.41 -1.11 -0.94
N LYS A 29 16.77 -0.92 -2.21
CA LYS A 29 15.95 -1.37 -3.35
C LYS A 29 16.05 -2.89 -3.46
N GLN A 30 14.92 -3.58 -3.45
CA GLN A 30 14.83 -5.05 -3.49
C GLN A 30 14.05 -5.51 -4.71
N ARG A 31 14.24 -6.76 -5.14
CA ARG A 31 13.41 -7.36 -6.20
C ARG A 31 11.99 -7.58 -5.70
N CYS A 32 11.02 -7.30 -6.56
CA CYS A 32 9.63 -7.63 -6.29
C CYS A 32 9.47 -9.14 -6.14
N LYS A 33 8.74 -9.58 -5.11
CA LYS A 33 8.47 -10.99 -4.83
C LYS A 33 7.21 -11.54 -5.53
N MET A 34 6.53 -10.72 -6.32
CA MET A 34 5.40 -11.15 -7.13
C MET A 34 5.91 -12.01 -8.30
N SER A 35 5.33 -13.20 -8.50
CA SER A 35 5.76 -14.17 -9.53
C SER A 35 5.71 -13.61 -10.96
N SER A 36 4.74 -12.75 -11.25
CA SER A 36 4.58 -12.08 -12.55
C SER A 36 5.43 -10.82 -12.73
N CYS A 37 6.19 -10.41 -11.71
CA CYS A 37 6.95 -9.15 -11.72
C CYS A 37 8.45 -9.39 -11.61
N LYS A 38 9.23 -8.80 -12.53
CA LYS A 38 10.70 -8.79 -12.49
C LYS A 38 11.27 -7.44 -12.04
N GLY A 39 10.40 -6.54 -11.57
CA GLY A 39 10.75 -5.19 -11.17
C GLY A 39 11.48 -5.11 -9.84
N PHE A 40 11.97 -3.90 -9.54
CA PHE A 40 12.57 -3.57 -8.26
C PHE A 40 11.71 -2.54 -7.52
N THR A 41 11.61 -2.68 -6.21
CA THR A 41 10.78 -1.85 -5.35
C THR A 41 11.54 -1.46 -4.08
N ARG A 42 11.17 -0.33 -3.50
CA ARG A 42 11.55 0.06 -2.13
C ARG A 42 10.37 -0.11 -1.18
N ILE A 43 9.27 -0.70 -1.63
CA ILE A 43 8.08 -0.88 -0.80
C ILE A 43 8.06 -2.31 -0.29
N LYS A 44 7.94 -2.45 1.03
CA LYS A 44 7.73 -3.73 1.72
C LYS A 44 6.40 -3.72 2.47
N CYS A 45 5.79 -4.88 2.65
CA CYS A 45 4.68 -5.04 3.58
C CYS A 45 5.22 -5.13 5.01
N SER A 46 4.73 -4.32 5.94
CA SER A 46 5.18 -4.30 7.34
C SER A 46 4.95 -5.65 8.04
N LYS A 47 3.81 -6.31 7.76
CA LYS A 47 3.45 -7.59 8.38
C LYS A 47 4.09 -8.80 7.69
N CYS A 48 4.02 -8.86 6.35
CA CYS A 48 4.51 -10.01 5.59
C CYS A 48 6.02 -9.95 5.33
N ASN A 49 6.66 -8.79 5.55
CA ASN A 49 8.07 -8.52 5.25
C ASN A 49 8.47 -8.86 3.79
N VAL A 50 7.51 -8.74 2.86
CA VAL A 50 7.72 -8.99 1.42
C VAL A 50 7.86 -7.68 0.65
N ASN A 51 8.81 -7.63 -0.28
CA ASN A 51 9.02 -6.47 -1.15
C ASN A 51 8.12 -6.57 -2.38
N LEU A 52 7.19 -5.63 -2.54
CA LEU A 52 6.20 -5.63 -3.62
C LEU A 52 6.15 -4.28 -4.34
N CYS A 53 5.94 -4.29 -5.66
CA CYS A 53 5.79 -3.06 -6.42
C CYS A 53 4.50 -2.35 -6.02
N LEU A 54 4.62 -1.06 -5.72
CA LEU A 54 3.50 -0.13 -5.56
C LEU A 54 3.88 1.15 -6.32
N ASN A 55 3.53 1.18 -7.60
CA ASN A 55 3.75 2.34 -8.48
C ASN A 55 2.58 2.48 -9.46
N LYS A 56 2.58 3.55 -10.26
CA LYS A 56 1.52 3.87 -11.21
C LYS A 56 1.22 2.73 -12.19
N ASN A 57 2.24 1.97 -12.59
CA ASN A 57 2.12 0.96 -13.64
C ASN A 57 1.88 -0.44 -13.07
N ASN A 58 2.38 -0.71 -11.86
CA ASN A 58 2.34 -2.01 -11.21
C ASN A 58 1.94 -1.87 -9.75
N ASN A 59 0.81 -2.46 -9.39
CA ASN A 59 0.32 -2.56 -8.02
C ASN A 59 0.38 -4.02 -7.51
N CYS A 60 1.57 -4.60 -7.57
CA CYS A 60 1.82 -5.96 -7.06
C CYS A 60 1.50 -6.07 -5.56
N PHE A 61 1.62 -4.96 -4.81
CA PHE A 61 1.24 -4.92 -3.41
C PHE A 61 -0.22 -5.30 -3.21
N LYS A 62 -1.15 -4.69 -3.96
CA LYS A 62 -2.57 -5.05 -3.89
C LYS A 62 -2.81 -6.50 -4.30
N TYR A 63 -2.32 -6.90 -5.47
CA TYR A 63 -2.58 -8.23 -6.03
C TYR A 63 -2.02 -9.39 -5.19
N TYR A 64 -1.00 -9.15 -4.37
CA TYR A 64 -0.43 -10.18 -3.50
C TYR A 64 -1.26 -10.40 -2.21
N HIS A 65 -1.99 -9.39 -1.75
CA HIS A 65 -2.77 -9.43 -0.50
C HIS A 65 -4.29 -9.48 -0.71
N LEU A 66 -4.75 -9.45 -1.97
CA LEU A 66 -6.13 -9.75 -2.35
C LEU A 66 -6.35 -11.26 -2.31
#